data_AF-A0A1G7HHQ1-F1
#
_entry.id   AF-A0A1G7HHQ1-F1
#
_cell.length_a   1.000
_cell.length_b   1.000
_cell.length_c   1.000
_cell.angle_alpha   90.00
_cell.angle_beta   90.00
_cell.angle_gamma   90.00
#
_symmetry.space_group_name_H-M   'P 1'
#
loop_
_entity.id
_entity.type
_entity.pdbx_description
1 polymer ?
#
loop_
_entity_poly.entity_id
_entity_poly.type
_entity_poly.pdbx_seq_one_letter_code
_entity_poly.pdbx_strand_id
1 'polypeptide(L)'
;MLAKGKPTLSKDLARELFLSPSEVSKSLQRSREAGLLHTDDRAKRVNRPALLELLLHGFKYVFPAQKGGLTRGIPTGTSVEPLSAAFPPSSELPAVWPYAYGTVRGLSLSPLYKGAPQAALLDKDLYSLLALCDAIRDGRARERNLAGSMLKEALSA
;
A
#
# COMPACT_ATOMS: atom_id res chain seq x y z
N MET A 1 -2.52 -3.94 9.86
CA MET A 1 -3.33 -3.73 11.09
C MET A 1 -4.61 -4.56 11.09
N LEU A 2 -5.58 -4.31 10.20
CA LEU A 2 -6.80 -5.14 10.10
C LEU A 2 -6.54 -6.57 9.58
N ALA A 3 -5.58 -6.73 8.67
CA ALA A 3 -5.21 -8.05 8.16
C ALA A 3 -4.59 -8.97 9.24
N LYS A 4 -4.17 -8.44 10.39
CA LYS A 4 -3.56 -9.20 11.50
C LYS A 4 -4.58 -9.76 12.50
N GLY A 5 -5.89 -9.64 12.22
CA GLY A 5 -6.97 -10.16 13.08
C GLY A 5 -7.12 -9.46 14.44
N LYS A 6 -6.36 -8.38 14.69
CA LYS A 6 -6.45 -7.62 15.95
C LYS A 6 -7.75 -6.82 16.00
N PRO A 7 -8.51 -6.86 17.11
CA PRO A 7 -9.61 -5.93 17.33
C PRO A 7 -9.10 -4.49 17.23
N THR A 8 -9.49 -3.78 16.17
CA THR A 8 -8.97 -2.43 15.89
C THR A 8 -10.12 -1.44 15.83
N LEU A 9 -10.09 -0.45 16.72
CA LEU A 9 -11.09 0.62 16.72
C LEU A 9 -10.85 1.57 15.55
N SER A 10 -11.93 2.18 15.04
CA SER A 10 -11.81 3.10 13.90
C SER A 10 -10.96 4.34 14.23
N LYS A 11 -10.95 4.77 15.50
CA LYS A 11 -10.11 5.87 15.97
C LYS A 11 -8.61 5.55 15.89
N ASP A 12 -8.25 4.30 16.15
CA ASP A 12 -6.84 3.88 16.13
C ASP A 12 -6.36 3.82 14.68
N LEU A 13 -7.18 3.29 13.76
CA LEU A 13 -6.90 3.33 12.32
C LEU A 13 -6.71 4.75 11.79
N ALA A 14 -7.57 5.69 12.21
CA ALA A 14 -7.47 7.09 11.80
C ALA A 14 -6.12 7.69 12.22
N ARG A 15 -5.72 7.46 13.48
CA ARG A 15 -4.42 7.91 14.00
C ARG A 15 -3.25 7.26 13.29
N GLU A 16 -3.26 5.94 13.14
CA GLU A 16 -2.14 5.15 12.60
C GLU A 16 -1.95 5.38 11.10
N LEU A 17 -3.04 5.61 10.37
CA LEU A 17 -3.02 5.89 8.93
C LEU A 17 -2.96 7.39 8.64
N PHE A 18 -2.91 8.28 9.64
CA PHE A 18 -2.96 9.74 9.42
C PHE A 18 -4.14 10.18 8.56
N LEU A 19 -5.31 9.58 8.79
CA LEU A 19 -6.57 9.88 8.14
C LEU A 19 -7.54 10.51 9.14
N SER A 20 -8.47 11.31 8.64
CA SER A 20 -9.56 11.79 9.50
C SER A 20 -10.51 10.62 9.89
N PRO A 21 -11.19 10.72 11.04
CA PRO A 21 -12.19 9.72 11.42
C PRO A 21 -13.29 9.53 10.38
N SER A 22 -13.67 10.59 9.66
CA SER A 22 -14.70 10.54 8.62
C SER A 22 -14.22 9.81 7.36
N GLU A 23 -12.95 10.01 6.95
CA GLU A 23 -12.34 9.24 5.85
C GLU A 23 -12.27 7.75 6.17
N VAL A 24 -11.84 7.39 7.38
CA VAL A 24 -11.82 5.99 7.81
C VAL A 24 -13.22 5.40 7.82
N SER A 25 -14.21 6.10 8.38
CA SER A 25 -15.60 5.61 8.43
C SER A 25 -16.16 5.36 7.02
N LYS A 26 -16.01 6.34 6.12
CA LYS A 26 -16.46 6.21 4.72
C LYS A 26 -15.70 5.12 3.96
N SER A 27 -14.40 4.96 4.22
CA SER A 27 -13.60 3.90 3.60
C SER A 27 -14.05 2.51 4.07
N LEU A 28 -14.26 2.33 5.38
CA LEU A 28 -14.75 1.06 5.93
C LEU A 28 -16.16 0.74 5.41
N GLN A 29 -17.03 1.73 5.27
CA GLN A 29 -18.34 1.55 4.66
C GLN A 29 -18.23 1.04 3.21
N ARG A 30 -17.47 1.72 2.34
CA ARG A 30 -17.27 1.27 0.95
C ARG A 30 -16.63 -0.11 0.88
N SER A 31 -15.68 -0.42 1.76
CA SER A 31 -15.07 -1.75 1.82
C SER A 31 -16.07 -2.84 2.21
N ARG A 32 -17.07 -2.55 3.06
CA ARG A 32 -18.15 -3.49 3.36
C ARG A 32 -19.08 -3.67 2.18
N GLU A 33 -19.52 -2.57 1.57
CA GLU A 33 -20.42 -2.59 0.41
C GLU A 33 -19.79 -3.34 -0.78
N ALA A 34 -18.48 -3.22 -0.97
CA ALA A 34 -17.72 -3.95 -1.99
C ALA A 34 -17.35 -5.40 -1.60
N GLY A 35 -17.75 -5.88 -0.41
CA GLY A 35 -17.42 -7.23 0.07
C GLY A 35 -15.95 -7.45 0.46
N LEU A 36 -15.14 -6.39 0.56
CA LEU A 36 -13.72 -6.44 0.95
C LEU A 36 -13.53 -6.54 2.47
N LEU A 37 -14.55 -6.17 3.24
CA LEU A 37 -14.52 -6.17 4.69
C LEU A 37 -15.79 -6.81 5.25
N HIS A 38 -15.62 -7.80 6.11
CA HIS A 38 -16.68 -8.33 6.96
C HIS A 38 -16.67 -7.59 8.29
N THR A 39 -17.85 -7.20 8.77
CA THR A 39 -18.03 -6.66 10.11
C THR A 39 -19.06 -7.51 10.82
N ASP A 40 -18.58 -8.37 11.71
CA ASP A 40 -19.42 -9.05 12.69
C ASP A 40 -19.41 -8.25 14.00
N ASP A 41 -20.34 -8.53 14.90
CA ASP A 41 -20.57 -7.80 16.16
C ASP A 41 -19.32 -7.62 17.06
N ARG A 42 -18.26 -8.40 16.83
CA ARG A 42 -17.05 -8.40 17.66
C ARG A 42 -15.77 -7.99 16.93
N ALA A 43 -15.74 -7.95 15.59
CA ALA A 43 -14.49 -7.67 14.86
C ALA A 43 -14.69 -7.24 13.41
N LYS A 44 -13.75 -6.41 12.94
CA LYS A 44 -13.54 -6.12 11.52
C LYS A 44 -12.59 -7.16 10.94
N ARG A 45 -13.01 -7.92 9.94
CA ARG A 45 -12.21 -8.95 9.28
C ARG A 45 -12.09 -8.66 7.78
N VAL A 46 -10.86 -8.61 7.28
CA VAL A 46 -10.60 -8.40 5.85
C VAL A 46 -10.99 -9.66 5.07
N ASN A 47 -11.75 -9.50 4.00
CA ASN A 47 -11.96 -10.56 3.01
C ASN A 47 -10.70 -10.66 2.12
N ARG A 48 -9.70 -11.42 2.60
CA ARG A 48 -8.39 -11.55 1.95
C ARG A 48 -8.48 -12.03 0.49
N PRO A 49 -9.29 -13.05 0.14
CA PRO A 49 -9.48 -13.44 -1.26
C PRO A 49 -9.98 -12.30 -2.16
N ALA A 50 -11.05 -11.61 -1.76
CA ALA A 50 -11.62 -10.52 -2.56
C ALA A 50 -10.67 -9.31 -2.64
N LEU A 51 -9.95 -9.01 -1.55
CA LEU A 51 -8.91 -7.98 -1.57
C LEU A 51 -7.78 -8.34 -2.54
N LEU A 52 -7.32 -9.59 -2.53
CA LEU A 52 -6.26 -10.05 -3.43
C LEU A 52 -6.72 -9.96 -4.90
N GLU A 53 -7.94 -10.38 -5.21
CA GLU A 53 -8.51 -10.26 -6.56
C GLU A 53 -8.52 -8.80 -7.03
N LEU A 54 -8.99 -7.87 -6.19
CA LEU A 54 -8.96 -6.44 -6.48
C LEU A 54 -7.52 -5.95 -6.72
N LEU A 55 -6.59 -6.30 -5.82
CA LEU A 55 -5.19 -5.90 -5.91
C LEU A 55 -4.55 -6.37 -7.21
N LEU A 56 -4.76 -7.64 -7.61
CA LEU A 56 -4.11 -8.21 -8.79
C LEU A 56 -4.72 -7.74 -10.11
N HIS A 57 -6.02 -7.49 -10.15
CA HIS A 57 -6.74 -7.32 -11.42
C HIS A 57 -7.35 -5.92 -11.62
N GLY A 58 -7.82 -5.28 -10.56
CA GLY A 58 -8.50 -3.99 -10.64
C GLY A 58 -7.64 -2.79 -10.21
N PHE A 59 -6.72 -3.00 -9.26
CA PHE A 59 -6.12 -1.92 -8.48
C PHE A 59 -5.37 -0.88 -9.32
N LYS A 60 -4.59 -1.31 -10.31
CA LYS A 60 -3.88 -0.39 -11.21
C LYS A 60 -4.78 0.53 -12.03
N TYR A 61 -6.06 0.16 -12.21
CA TYR A 61 -7.03 0.95 -12.97
C TYR A 61 -7.79 1.92 -12.07
N VAL A 62 -8.14 1.50 -10.84
CA VAL A 62 -8.86 2.34 -9.88
C VAL A 62 -7.93 3.29 -9.10
N PHE A 63 -6.64 2.93 -8.98
CA PHE A 63 -5.58 3.75 -8.38
C PHE A 63 -4.40 3.87 -9.37
N PRO A 64 -4.58 4.60 -10.49
CA PRO A 64 -3.55 4.72 -11.51
C PRO A 64 -2.31 5.43 -10.96
N ALA A 65 -1.14 4.98 -11.42
CA ALA A 65 0.12 5.55 -11.01
C ALA A 65 0.32 6.97 -11.55
N GLN A 66 0.36 7.95 -10.65
CA GLN A 66 0.67 9.33 -11.00
C GLN A 66 2.16 9.60 -10.77
N LYS A 67 2.91 9.70 -11.87
CA LYS A 67 4.32 10.05 -11.85
C LYS A 67 4.50 11.57 -11.86
N GLY A 68 5.53 12.03 -11.17
CA GLY A 68 5.99 13.40 -11.21
C GLY A 68 7.49 13.47 -11.53
N GLY A 69 8.04 14.67 -11.45
CA GLY A 69 9.45 14.90 -11.67
C GLY A 69 10.36 14.39 -10.55
N LEU A 70 11.63 14.79 -10.66
CA LEU A 70 12.64 14.50 -9.66
C LEU A 70 12.32 15.20 -8.33
N THR A 71 12.36 14.44 -7.24
CA THR A 71 12.08 14.96 -5.91
C THR A 71 12.90 14.22 -4.86
N ARG A 72 12.71 14.62 -3.61
CA ARG A 72 13.18 13.88 -2.43
C ARG A 72 11.99 13.25 -1.71
N GLY A 73 12.19 12.04 -1.21
CA GLY A 73 11.10 11.26 -0.64
C GLY A 73 11.57 10.01 0.08
N ILE A 74 10.60 9.13 0.34
CA ILE A 74 10.88 7.77 0.81
C ILE A 74 10.66 6.78 -0.35
N PRO A 75 11.50 5.75 -0.50
CA PRO A 75 11.36 4.81 -1.62
C PRO A 75 10.00 4.10 -1.65
N THR A 76 9.59 3.62 -2.81
CA THR A 76 8.39 2.78 -2.95
C THR A 76 8.52 1.84 -4.16
N GLY A 77 7.53 0.98 -4.38
CA GLY A 77 7.52 0.06 -5.50
C GLY A 77 8.66 -0.93 -5.44
N THR A 78 9.39 -1.06 -6.55
CA THR A 78 10.55 -1.95 -6.68
C THR A 78 11.80 -1.46 -5.93
N SER A 79 11.77 -0.24 -5.38
CA SER A 79 12.89 0.36 -4.66
C SER A 79 12.87 0.09 -3.14
N VAL A 80 11.96 -0.77 -2.69
CA VAL A 80 11.77 -1.13 -1.26
C VAL A 80 11.71 -2.65 -1.12
N GLU A 81 12.20 -3.14 0.03
CA GLU A 81 12.04 -4.55 0.40
C GLU A 81 10.56 -4.92 0.61
N PRO A 82 10.13 -6.12 0.18
CA PRO A 82 10.96 -7.23 -0.29
C PRO A 82 11.33 -7.21 -1.78
N LEU A 83 10.73 -6.33 -2.59
CA LEU A 83 10.95 -6.35 -4.03
C LEU A 83 12.37 -5.99 -4.44
N SER A 84 12.97 -4.98 -3.81
CA SER A 84 14.33 -4.53 -4.15
C SER A 84 15.38 -5.63 -4.01
N ALA A 85 15.18 -6.60 -3.11
CA ALA A 85 16.09 -7.73 -2.91
C ALA A 85 16.01 -8.77 -4.04
N ALA A 86 14.93 -8.78 -4.83
CA ALA A 86 14.72 -9.74 -5.90
C ALA A 86 15.23 -9.27 -7.27
N PHE A 87 15.72 -8.03 -7.36
CA PHE A 87 16.24 -7.45 -8.59
C PHE A 87 17.70 -7.00 -8.41
N PRO A 88 18.52 -7.10 -9.47
CA PRO A 88 19.86 -6.51 -9.44
C PRO A 88 19.81 -5.01 -9.15
N PRO A 89 20.85 -4.44 -8.53
CA PRO A 89 20.97 -2.99 -8.38
C PRO A 89 20.80 -2.28 -9.73
N SER A 90 19.91 -1.30 -9.76
CA SER A 90 19.65 -0.49 -10.96
C SER A 90 20.43 0.83 -10.88
N SER A 91 20.90 1.33 -12.02
CA SER A 91 21.39 2.71 -12.16
C SER A 91 20.27 3.73 -12.35
N GLU A 92 19.02 3.27 -12.57
CA GLU A 92 17.85 4.14 -12.65
C GLU A 92 17.55 4.76 -11.28
N LEU A 93 17.00 5.97 -11.29
CA LEU A 93 16.55 6.63 -10.08
C LEU A 93 15.36 5.87 -9.46
N PRO A 94 15.35 5.64 -8.14
CA PRO A 94 14.26 4.91 -7.48
C PRO A 94 12.94 5.69 -7.57
N ALA A 95 11.83 4.97 -7.54
CA ALA A 95 10.53 5.58 -7.29
C ALA A 95 10.45 6.01 -5.82
N VAL A 96 10.00 7.23 -5.57
CA VAL A 96 9.84 7.76 -4.21
C VAL A 96 8.48 8.42 -4.03
N TRP A 97 7.87 8.24 -2.85
CA TRP A 97 6.78 9.11 -2.43
C TRP A 97 7.36 10.46 -1.99
N PRO A 98 6.91 11.60 -2.55
CA PRO A 98 7.32 12.91 -2.08
C PRO A 98 7.07 13.06 -0.59
N TYR A 99 8.13 13.34 0.17
CA TYR A 99 8.06 13.48 1.61
C TYR A 99 9.14 14.44 2.10
N ALA A 100 8.75 15.47 2.85
CA ALA A 100 9.65 16.56 3.24
C ALA A 100 10.89 16.07 3.99
N TYR A 101 10.70 15.07 4.87
CA TYR A 101 11.75 14.44 5.67
C TYR A 101 12.35 13.19 5.00
N GLY A 102 11.97 12.89 3.76
CA GLY A 102 12.59 11.83 2.98
C GLY A 102 14.05 12.13 2.72
N THR A 103 14.89 11.11 2.64
CA THR A 103 16.35 11.23 2.41
C THR A 103 16.77 10.74 1.04
N VAL A 104 15.88 10.07 0.29
CA VAL A 104 16.20 9.48 -1.01
C VAL A 104 15.75 10.40 -2.12
N ARG A 105 16.66 10.68 -3.06
CA ARG A 105 16.36 11.40 -4.30
C ARG A 105 15.88 10.40 -5.35
N GLY A 106 14.74 10.68 -5.99
CA GLY A 106 14.13 9.76 -6.93
C GLY A 106 13.01 10.37 -7.76
N LEU A 107 12.41 9.56 -8.62
CA LEU A 107 11.25 9.97 -9.43
C LEU A 107 9.99 9.93 -8.56
N SER A 108 9.26 11.04 -8.55
CA SER A 108 8.03 11.14 -7.76
C SER A 108 6.99 10.14 -8.23
N LEU A 109 6.45 9.37 -7.29
CA LEU A 109 5.22 8.61 -7.46
C LEU A 109 4.23 9.12 -6.41
N SER A 110 3.03 9.52 -6.80
CA SER A 110 2.03 9.95 -5.82
C SER A 110 1.68 8.77 -4.89
N PRO A 111 1.66 8.95 -3.56
CA PRO A 111 1.16 7.92 -2.65
C PRO A 111 -0.34 7.69 -2.86
N LEU A 112 -0.84 6.55 -2.40
CA LEU A 112 -2.28 6.21 -2.47
C LEU A 112 -3.17 7.21 -1.69
N TYR A 113 -2.60 7.83 -0.66
CA TYR A 113 -3.20 8.91 0.10
C TYR A 113 -2.09 9.73 0.76
N LYS A 114 -2.38 10.98 1.14
CA LYS A 114 -1.39 11.96 1.63
C LYS A 114 -0.56 11.46 2.83
N GLY A 115 -1.19 10.74 3.75
CA GLY A 115 -0.57 10.22 4.96
C GLY A 115 0.25 8.94 4.76
N ALA A 116 0.19 8.30 3.59
CA ALA A 116 0.79 6.98 3.38
C ALA A 116 2.29 6.92 3.66
N PRO A 117 3.10 7.92 3.25
CA PRO A 117 4.54 7.90 3.54
C PRO A 117 4.82 7.92 5.05
N GLN A 118 4.06 8.73 5.80
CA GLN A 118 4.22 8.83 7.24
C GLN A 118 3.75 7.55 7.95
N ALA A 119 2.61 6.99 7.54
CA ALA A 119 2.10 5.73 8.07
C ALA A 119 3.07 4.55 7.81
N ALA A 120 3.66 4.50 6.61
CA ALA A 120 4.63 3.49 6.23
C ALA A 120 5.88 3.50 7.13
N LEU A 121 6.35 4.68 7.53
CA LEU A 121 7.50 4.79 8.45
C LEU A 121 7.20 4.28 9.86
N LEU A 122 5.92 4.14 10.26
CA LEU A 122 5.51 3.65 11.58
C LEU A 122 5.22 2.15 11.61
N ASP A 123 4.79 1.55 10.50
CA ASP A 123 4.48 0.12 10.41
C ASP A 123 5.16 -0.47 9.16
N LYS A 124 6.25 -1.21 9.39
CA LYS A 124 7.03 -1.85 8.32
C LYS A 124 6.20 -2.80 7.45
N ASP A 125 5.21 -3.48 8.02
CA ASP A 125 4.40 -4.43 7.27
C ASP A 125 3.41 -3.66 6.38
N LEU A 126 2.87 -2.55 6.88
CA LEU A 126 2.09 -1.61 6.05
C LEU A 126 2.95 -1.04 4.92
N TYR A 127 4.20 -0.64 5.22
CA TYR A 127 5.10 -0.12 4.21
C TYR A 127 5.33 -1.12 3.08
N SER A 128 5.73 -2.36 3.40
CA SER A 128 5.93 -3.39 2.39
C SER A 128 4.67 -3.63 1.57
N LEU A 129 3.49 -3.70 2.18
CA LEU A 129 2.22 -3.86 1.45
C LEU A 129 1.92 -2.69 0.50
N LEU A 130 2.13 -1.45 0.95
CA LEU A 130 1.93 -0.25 0.12
C LEU A 130 2.94 -0.21 -1.03
N ALA A 131 4.20 -0.56 -0.79
CA ALA A 131 5.23 -0.64 -1.82
C ALA A 131 4.91 -1.73 -2.86
N LEU A 132 4.42 -2.89 -2.44
CA LEU A 132 3.95 -3.92 -3.35
C LEU A 132 2.76 -3.44 -4.21
N CYS A 133 1.80 -2.71 -3.61
CA CYS A 133 0.70 -2.11 -4.34
C CYS A 133 1.20 -1.09 -5.39
N ASP A 134 2.24 -0.34 -5.07
CA ASP A 134 2.89 0.58 -6.00
C ASP A 134 3.57 -0.13 -7.17
N ALA A 135 4.24 -1.25 -6.90
CA ALA A 135 4.80 -2.09 -7.95
C ALA A 135 3.71 -2.70 -8.85
N ILE A 136 2.52 -3.00 -8.32
CA ILE A 136 1.37 -3.45 -9.12
C ILE A 136 0.88 -2.35 -10.08
N ARG A 137 0.73 -1.11 -9.60
CA ARG A 137 0.20 0.00 -10.43
C ARG A 137 1.22 0.62 -11.36
N ASP A 138 2.52 0.55 -11.05
CA ASP A 138 3.57 1.24 -11.80
C ASP A 138 4.62 0.34 -12.47
N GLY A 139 4.79 -0.89 -11.96
CA GLY A 139 5.89 -1.77 -12.38
C GLY A 139 5.71 -2.37 -13.77
N ARG A 140 6.80 -2.89 -14.34
CA ARG A 140 6.85 -3.71 -15.57
C ARG A 140 6.18 -5.07 -15.33
N ALA A 141 5.90 -5.82 -16.40
CA ALA A 141 5.20 -7.11 -16.30
C ALA A 141 5.85 -8.08 -15.29
N ARG A 142 7.18 -8.21 -15.32
CA ARG A 142 7.93 -9.06 -14.37
C ARG A 142 7.82 -8.58 -12.92
N GLU A 143 7.91 -7.28 -12.69
CA GLU A 143 7.82 -6.66 -11.36
C GLU A 143 6.42 -6.81 -10.78
N ARG A 144 5.38 -6.58 -11.59
CA ARG A 144 3.98 -6.78 -11.20
C ARG A 144 3.69 -8.23 -10.84
N ASN A 145 4.21 -9.18 -11.63
CA ASN A 145 4.00 -10.60 -11.36
C ASN A 145 4.62 -11.00 -10.02
N LEU A 146 5.86 -10.56 -9.76
CA LEU A 146 6.52 -10.84 -8.48
C LEU A 146 5.82 -10.16 -7.30
N ALA A 147 5.44 -8.88 -7.45
CA ALA A 147 4.69 -8.15 -6.44
C ALA A 147 3.36 -8.84 -6.12
N GLY A 148 2.68 -9.36 -7.14
CA GLY A 148 1.44 -10.12 -6.99
C GLY A 148 1.64 -11.42 -6.21
N SER A 149 2.71 -12.16 -6.48
CA SER A 149 3.08 -13.36 -5.72
C SER A 149 3.36 -13.04 -4.24
N MET A 150 4.12 -11.97 -3.97
CA MET A 150 4.44 -11.54 -2.61
C MET A 150 3.20 -11.01 -1.86
N LEU A 151 2.28 -10.31 -2.53
CA LEU A 151 0.99 -9.91 -1.96
C LEU A 151 0.14 -11.12 -1.59
N LYS A 152 0.11 -12.13 -2.46
CA LYS A 152 -0.61 -13.39 -2.18
C LYS A 152 -0.06 -14.06 -0.94
N GLU A 153 1.26 -14.16 -0.80
CA GLU A 153 1.90 -14.73 0.39
C GLU A 153 1.58 -13.90 1.65
N ALA A 154 1.79 -12.58 1.59
CA ALA A 154 1.55 -11.68 2.72
C ALA A 154 0.09 -11.64 3.19
N LEU A 155 -0.87 -11.89 2.29
CA LEU A 155 -2.30 -11.93 2.62
C LEU A 155 -2.81 -13.34 2.94
N SER A 156 -2.01 -14.39 2.72
CA SER A 156 -2.39 -15.78 3.06
C SER A 156 -1.99 -16.16 4.49
N ALA A 157 -1.01 -15.48 5.08
CA ALA A 157 -0.65 -15.58 6.50
C ALA A 157 -1.68 -14.88 7.40
#